data_AF-A0A5C8RU42-F1
#
_entry.id   AF-A0A5C8RU42-F1
#
_cell.length_a   1.000
_cell.length_b   1.000
_cell.length_c   1.000
_cell.angle_alpha   90.00
_cell.angle_beta   90.00
_cell.angle_gamma   90.00
#
_symmetry.space_group_name_H-M   'P 1'
#
loop_
_entity.id
_entity.type
_entity.pdbx_description
1 polymer ?
#
loop_
_entity_poly.entity_id
_entity_poly.type
_entity_poly.pdbx_seq_one_letter_code
_entity_poly.pdbx_strand_id
1 'polypeptide(L)' 'FQGVLHADGYAGFNRLYEGGRTGGALIEAACWAHTRRKFFDVHAKSDSAIAGEALERIGALYAIEREIAGQP' A
#
# COMPACT_ATOMS: atom_id res chain seq x y z
N PHE A 1 -21.42 -0.45 0.96
CA PHE A 1 -20.22 0.31 1.40
C PHE A 1 -19.70 1.14 0.24
N GLN A 2 -19.39 2.39 0.55
CA GLN A 2 -18.67 3.37 -0.28
C GLN A 2 -17.52 3.89 0.56
N GLY A 3 -16.34 4.05 -0.04
CA GLY A 3 -15.16 4.53 0.67
C GLY A 3 -13.87 3.90 0.17
N VAL A 4 -12.87 3.89 1.04
CA VAL A 4 -11.53 3.37 0.76
C VAL A 4 -11.46 1.89 1.12
N LEU A 5 -10.95 1.07 0.20
CA LEU A 5 -10.59 -0.32 0.46
C LEU A 5 -9.06 -0.42 0.55
N HIS A 6 -8.57 -0.70 1.76
CA HIS A 6 -7.15 -0.96 2.00
C HIS A 6 -6.85 -2.45 1.79
N ALA A 7 -6.13 -2.79 0.73
CA ALA A 7 -5.86 -4.18 0.35
C ALA A 7 -4.43 -4.37 -0.18
N ASP A 8 -4.02 -5.63 -0.30
CA ASP A 8 -2.70 -6.07 -0.77
C ASP A 8 -2.52 -6.03 -2.30
N GLY A 9 -3.50 -5.49 -3.03
CA GLY A 9 -3.53 -5.55 -4.49
C GLY A 9 -3.98 -6.90 -5.04
N TYR A 10 -4.66 -7.74 -4.24
CA TYR A 10 -5.25 -8.97 -4.74
C TYR A 10 -6.27 -8.70 -5.85
N ALA A 11 -6.03 -9.29 -7.03
CA ALA A 11 -6.82 -9.06 -8.24
C ALA A 11 -8.30 -9.40 -8.10
N GLY A 12 -8.67 -10.21 -7.10
CA GLY A 12 -10.08 -10.50 -6.79
C GLY A 12 -10.89 -9.25 -6.40
N PHE A 13 -10.23 -8.18 -5.98
CA PHE A 13 -10.89 -6.90 -5.64
C PHE A 13 -11.08 -5.96 -6.82
N ASN A 14 -10.52 -6.25 -8.01
CA ASN A 14 -10.50 -5.30 -9.13
C ASN A 14 -11.90 -4.80 -9.52
N ARG A 15 -12.91 -5.68 -9.52
CA ARG A 15 -14.30 -5.30 -9.83
C ARG A 15 -14.91 -4.33 -8.83
N LEU A 16 -14.34 -4.20 -7.63
CA LEU A 16 -14.82 -3.27 -6.62
C LEU A 16 -14.43 -1.82 -6.91
N TYR A 17 -13.42 -1.60 -7.74
CA TYR A 17 -12.92 -0.29 -8.15
C TYR A 17 -13.58 0.21 -9.46
N GLU A 18 -14.37 -0.64 -10.10
CA GLU A 18 -15.06 -0.31 -11.35
C GLU A 18 -16.28 0.59 -11.11
N GLY A 19 -16.44 1.61 -11.96
CA GLY A 19 -17.56 2.57 -11.85
C GLY A 19 -18.95 1.96 -12.01
N GLY A 20 -19.04 0.77 -12.63
CA GLY A 20 -20.29 0.03 -12.82
C GLY A 20 -20.80 -0.73 -11.60
N ARG A 21 -20.04 -0.75 -10.48
CA ARG A 21 -20.47 -1.42 -9.25
C ARG A 21 -21.72 -0.76 -8.66
N THR A 22 -22.68 -1.58 -8.21
CA THR A 22 -23.83 -1.08 -7.43
C THR A 22 -23.35 -0.37 -6.17
N GLY A 23 -23.67 0.92 -6.06
CA GLY A 23 -23.14 1.78 -5.00
C GLY A 23 -21.80 2.44 -5.34
N GLY A 24 -21.37 2.46 -6.60
CA GLY A 24 -20.18 3.18 -7.07
C GLY A 24 -18.86 2.46 -6.82
N ALA A 25 -17.82 2.94 -7.51
CA ALA A 25 -16.44 2.48 -7.35
C ALA A 25 -15.93 2.77 -5.93
N LEU A 26 -15.20 1.80 -5.35
CA LEU A 26 -14.39 2.05 -4.17
C LEU A 26 -13.09 2.76 -4.56
N ILE A 27 -12.55 3.53 -3.62
CA ILE A 27 -11.21 4.10 -3.75
C ILE A 27 -10.21 3.04 -3.30
N GLU A 28 -9.23 2.72 -4.14
CA GLU A 28 -8.17 1.79 -3.79
C GLU A 28 -7.11 2.46 -2.90
N ALA A 29 -6.75 1.80 -1.80
CA ALA A 29 -5.55 2.10 -1.03
C ALA A 29 -4.67 0.86 -0.96
N ALA A 30 -3.57 0.86 -1.73
CA ALA A 30 -2.65 -0.26 -1.74
C ALA A 30 -1.86 -0.37 -0.43
N CYS A 31 -1.65 -1.59 0.05
CA CYS A 31 -1.05 -1.84 1.35
C CYS A 31 0.48 -1.68 1.35
N TRP A 32 0.97 -0.67 2.08
CA TRP A 32 2.41 -0.41 2.23
C TRP A 32 3.18 -1.59 2.81
N ALA A 33 2.58 -2.38 3.71
CA ALA A 33 3.25 -3.56 4.28
C ALA A 33 3.54 -4.64 3.20
N HIS A 34 2.62 -4.82 2.26
CA HIS A 34 2.79 -5.76 1.14
C HIS A 34 3.79 -5.22 0.12
N THR A 35 3.70 -3.94 -0.23
CA THR A 35 4.67 -3.27 -1.11
C THR A 35 6.09 -3.34 -0.55
N ARG A 36 6.28 -3.03 0.74
CA ARG A 36 7.58 -3.08 1.42
C ARG A 36 8.24 -4.46 1.31
N ARG A 37 7.47 -5.54 1.50
CA ARG A 37 8.00 -6.92 1.43
C ARG A 37 8.63 -7.20 0.06
N LYS A 38 8.01 -6.75 -1.03
CA LYS A 38 8.53 -6.96 -2.38
C LYS A 38 9.84 -6.20 -2.63
N PHE A 39 9.94 -4.96 -2.15
CA PHE A 39 11.21 -4.22 -2.21
C PHE A 39 12.28 -4.85 -1.34
N PHE A 40 11.92 -5.36 -0.17
CA PHE A 40 12.85 -6.11 0.70
C PHE A 40 13.39 -7.35 0.00
N ASP A 41 12.52 -8.16 -0.62
CA ASP A 41 12.93 -9.38 -1.34
C ASP A 41 13.94 -9.06 -2.46
N VAL A 42 13.71 -7.96 -3.20
CA VAL A 42 14.63 -7.50 -4.26
C VAL A 42 15.95 -7.02 -3.66
N HIS A 43 15.90 -6.14 -2.67
CA HIS A 43 17.11 -5.59 -2.05
C HIS A 43 17.96 -6.70 -1.41
N ALA A 44 17.35 -7.62 -0.66
CA ALA A 44 18.03 -8.75 -0.03
C ALA A 44 18.68 -9.72 -1.05
N LYS A 45 18.13 -9.81 -2.26
CA LYS A 45 18.64 -10.70 -3.31
C LYS A 45 19.77 -10.09 -4.14
N SER A 46 19.69 -8.79 -4.43
CA SER A 46 20.57 -8.15 -5.43
C SER A 46 21.29 -6.89 -4.95
N ASP A 47 21.12 -6.50 -3.69
CA ASP A 47 21.63 -5.24 -3.14
C ASP A 47 21.23 -4.01 -3.99
N SER A 48 20.03 -4.08 -4.58
CA SER A 48 19.53 -3.03 -5.46
C SER A 48 19.38 -1.71 -4.69
N ALA A 49 20.12 -0.69 -5.12
CA ALA A 49 20.06 0.65 -4.53
C ALA A 49 18.66 1.27 -4.60
N ILE A 50 17.96 1.11 -5.74
CA ILE A 50 16.59 1.63 -5.91
C ILE A 50 15.61 0.93 -4.95
N ALA A 51 15.78 -0.37 -4.73
CA ALA A 51 14.95 -1.09 -3.76
C ALA A 51 15.25 -0.65 -2.32
N GLY A 52 16.53 -0.41 -1.99
CA GLY A 52 16.94 0.19 -0.71
C GLY A 52 16.31 1.56 -0.47
N GLU A 53 16.37 2.44 -1.47
CA GLU A 53 15.74 3.76 -1.40
C GLU A 53 14.22 3.66 -1.20
N ALA A 54 13.55 2.73 -1.87
CA ALA A 54 12.12 2.50 -1.67
C ALA A 54 11.80 2.07 -0.23
N LEU A 55 12.64 1.20 0.38
CA LEU A 55 12.47 0.80 1.78
C LEU A 55 12.64 1.97 2.75
N GLU A 56 13.63 2.83 2.52
CA GLU A 56 13.86 4.04 3.33
C GLU A 56 12.66 4.98 3.26
N ARG A 57 12.15 5.25 2.05
CA ARG A 57 10.98 6.11 1.83
C ARG A 57 9.72 5.55 2.47
N ILE A 58 9.48 4.24 2.36
CA ILE A 58 8.35 3.58 3.05
C ILE A 58 8.54 3.67 4.58
N GLY A 59 9.77 3.53 5.07
CA GLY A 59 10.09 3.72 6.49
C GLY A 59 9.74 5.12 7.01
N ALA A 60 9.98 6.16 6.20
CA ALA A 60 9.60 7.53 6.52
C ALA A 60 8.08 7.72 6.62
N LEU A 61 7.30 7.06 5.75
CA LEU A 61 5.84 7.07 5.86
C LEU A 61 5.38 6.47 7.19
N TYR A 62 5.95 5.35 7.62
CA TYR A 62 5.62 4.77 8.92
C TYR A 62 6.04 5.63 10.11
N ALA A 63 7.08 6.45 9.96
CA ALA A 63 7.44 7.42 11.00
C ALA A 63 6.33 8.45 11.18
N ILE A 64 5.84 9.01 10.07
CA ILE A 64 4.70 9.93 10.07
C ILE A 64 3.44 9.25 10.65
N GLU A 65 3.13 8.02 10.20
CA GLU A 65 1.98 7.27 10.74
C GLU A 65 2.08 7.07 12.26
N ARG A 66 3.28 6.82 12.80
CA ARG A 66 3.49 6.70 14.25
C ARG A 66 3.33 8.03 14.97
N GLU A 67 3.75 9.14 14.38
CA GLU A 67 3.59 10.48 14.98
C GLU A 67 2.12 10.88 15.10
N ILE A 68 1.30 10.51 14.12
CA ILE A 68 -0.14 10.85 14.11
C ILE A 68 -1.03 9.78 14.74
N ALA A 69 -0.49 8.60 15.06
CA ALA A 69 -1.27 7.51 15.64
C ALA A 69 -1.91 7.92 16.98
N GLY A 70 -3.23 7.81 17.05
CA GLY A 70 -3.99 8.16 18.25
C GLY A 70 -4.27 9.65 18.45
N GLN A 71 -3.92 10.51 17.47
CA GLN A 71 -4.37 11.90 17.47
C GLN A 71 -5.88 11.99 17.13
N PRO A 72 -6.61 12.94 17.73
CA PRO A 72 -8.06 13.10 17.55
C PRO A 72 -8.46 13.60 16.17
#